data_AF-A0A2E5JI53-F1
#
_entry.id   AF-A0A2E5JI53-F1
#
_cell.length_a   1.000
_cell.length_b   1.000
_cell.length_c   1.000
_cell.angle_alpha   90.00
_cell.angle_beta   90.00
_cell.angle_gamma   90.00
#
_symmetry.space_group_name_H-M   'P 1'
#
loop_
_entity.id
_entity.type
_entity.pdbx_description
1 polymer ?
#
loop_
_entity_poly.entity_id
_entity_poly.type
_entity_poly.pdbx_seq_one_letter_code
_entity_poly.pdbx_strand_id
1 'polypeptide(L)'
;MKLLSIIALLFTFSAHAQSRTALETEAKKLSMQMKILVDRNVDRLDERDLDKLVRTFERAKDILMGRDTGPGPGPFPPVPTPRYTCDRASVGVYQSTFIKIKDFAYSGNGVNLSSSGAVNYAHDWVTKYACEDADAFISTFIRLKNFAYAGSGLNLSASAAVNYATSGVDTVCNDYAYEQEFRGLYDFAYSGRGLNMSSSAATSYARERVEPNMFRCRQFAL
;
A
#
# COMPACT_ATOMS: atom_id res chain seq x y z
N MET A 1 -9.52 -15.24 1.36
CA MET A 1 -8.40 -15.83 0.58
C MET A 1 -8.85 -16.76 -0.56
N LYS A 2 -10.15 -16.88 -0.90
CA LYS A 2 -10.58 -17.89 -1.87
C LYS A 2 -11.49 -17.39 -3.02
N LEU A 3 -11.91 -16.13 -2.99
CA LEU A 3 -12.58 -15.47 -4.13
C LEU A 3 -11.59 -15.10 -5.24
N LEU A 4 -10.34 -14.81 -4.91
CA LEU A 4 -9.27 -14.49 -5.86
C LEU A 4 -9.01 -15.59 -6.88
N SER A 5 -9.07 -16.84 -6.45
CA SER A 5 -8.82 -17.98 -7.35
C SER A 5 -9.92 -18.09 -8.40
N ILE A 6 -11.15 -17.64 -8.09
CA ILE A 6 -12.31 -17.68 -9.00
C ILE A 6 -12.13 -16.63 -10.11
N ILE A 7 -11.60 -15.46 -9.76
CA ILE A 7 -11.42 -14.32 -10.69
C ILE A 7 -10.15 -14.48 -11.54
N ALA A 8 -9.05 -15.00 -10.98
CA ALA A 8 -7.79 -15.23 -11.71
C ALA A 8 -7.92 -16.23 -12.87
N LEU A 9 -8.93 -17.09 -12.80
CA LEU A 9 -9.25 -18.07 -13.83
C LEU A 9 -9.84 -17.44 -15.11
N LEU A 10 -10.41 -16.23 -15.02
CA LEU A 10 -10.94 -15.52 -16.19
C LEU A 10 -9.88 -14.75 -16.99
N PHE A 11 -8.62 -14.68 -16.52
CA PHE A 11 -7.61 -13.75 -17.07
C PHE A 11 -6.45 -14.39 -17.86
N THR A 12 -6.44 -15.70 -18.12
CA THR A 12 -5.48 -16.30 -19.07
C THR A 12 -6.12 -16.54 -20.43
N PHE A 13 -6.52 -15.47 -21.11
CA PHE A 13 -6.93 -15.53 -22.52
C PHE A 13 -6.39 -14.33 -23.27
N SER A 14 -5.12 -14.39 -23.66
CA SER A 14 -4.57 -13.56 -24.74
C SER A 14 -3.22 -14.14 -25.19
N ALA A 15 -3.28 -15.19 -26.00
CA ALA A 15 -2.41 -15.45 -27.15
C ALA A 15 -2.52 -16.94 -27.54
N HIS A 16 -2.96 -17.22 -28.77
CA HIS A 16 -3.04 -18.53 -29.44
C HIS A 16 -4.38 -19.29 -29.38
N ALA A 17 -5.43 -18.75 -30.01
CA ALA A 17 -6.59 -19.53 -30.44
C ALA A 17 -6.38 -20.03 -31.89
N GLN A 18 -5.61 -21.10 -32.07
CA GLN A 18 -5.65 -21.89 -33.30
C GLN A 18 -6.56 -23.10 -33.03
N SER A 19 -7.74 -23.10 -33.66
CA SER A 19 -8.83 -24.10 -33.60
C SER A 19 -9.91 -23.92 -32.51
N ARG A 20 -11.18 -23.97 -32.93
CA ARG A 20 -12.40 -23.94 -32.10
C ARG A 20 -12.40 -25.03 -31.01
N THR A 21 -11.76 -26.16 -31.30
CA THR A 21 -11.55 -27.30 -30.41
C THR A 21 -10.62 -26.97 -29.23
N ALA A 22 -9.60 -26.13 -29.42
CA ALA A 22 -8.73 -25.67 -28.34
C ALA A 22 -9.51 -24.77 -27.38
N LEU A 23 -10.30 -23.84 -27.93
CA LEU A 23 -11.13 -22.93 -27.16
C LEU A 23 -12.19 -23.67 -26.33
N GLU A 24 -12.84 -24.70 -26.90
CA GLU A 24 -13.81 -25.54 -26.18
C GLU A 24 -13.17 -26.33 -25.03
N THR A 25 -11.94 -26.82 -25.23
CA THR A 25 -11.20 -27.56 -24.21
C THR A 25 -10.81 -26.66 -23.04
N GLU A 26 -10.34 -25.45 -23.35
CA GLU A 26 -9.99 -24.46 -22.34
C GLU A 26 -11.22 -23.93 -21.59
N ALA A 27 -12.33 -23.69 -22.29
CA ALA A 27 -13.59 -23.30 -21.66
C ALA A 27 -14.12 -24.38 -20.69
N LYS A 28 -14.00 -25.67 -21.06
CA LYS A 28 -14.36 -26.79 -20.17
C LYS A 28 -13.47 -26.86 -18.94
N LYS A 29 -12.15 -26.71 -19.12
CA LYS A 29 -11.18 -26.70 -18.02
C LYS A 29 -11.48 -25.56 -17.04
N LEU A 30 -11.73 -24.37 -17.58
CA LEU A 30 -12.08 -23.18 -16.82
C LEU A 30 -13.38 -23.36 -16.03
N SER A 31 -14.43 -23.87 -16.67
CA SER A 31 -15.72 -24.17 -16.02
C SER A 31 -15.56 -25.11 -14.82
N MET A 32 -14.71 -26.14 -14.97
CA MET A 32 -14.46 -27.12 -13.91
C MET A 32 -13.69 -26.50 -12.73
N GLN A 33 -12.68 -25.67 -13.01
CA GLN A 33 -11.93 -24.97 -11.97
C GLN A 33 -12.81 -23.95 -11.23
N MET A 34 -13.67 -23.22 -11.96
CA MET A 34 -14.66 -22.30 -11.40
C MET A 34 -15.58 -23.03 -10.42
N LYS A 35 -16.14 -24.18 -10.83
CA LYS A 35 -17.02 -25.00 -9.99
C LYS A 35 -16.33 -25.44 -8.69
N ILE A 36 -15.12 -25.98 -8.78
CA ILE A 36 -14.35 -26.43 -7.60
C ILE A 36 -14.14 -25.28 -6.61
N LEU A 37 -13.92 -24.07 -7.10
CA LEU A 37 -13.68 -22.92 -6.26
C LEU A 37 -14.97 -22.35 -5.67
N VAL A 38 -16.06 -22.26 -6.44
CA VAL A 38 -17.36 -21.85 -5.89
C VAL A 38 -17.77 -22.81 -4.76
N ASP A 39 -17.73 -24.12 -4.99
CA ASP A 39 -18.12 -25.15 -4.01
C ASP A 39 -17.30 -25.10 -2.71
N ARG A 40 -16.04 -24.64 -2.76
CA ARG A 40 -15.15 -24.59 -1.59
C ARG A 40 -15.23 -23.29 -0.79
N ASN A 41 -15.82 -22.26 -1.38
CA ASN A 41 -15.55 -20.88 -0.98
C ASN A 41 -16.80 -20.02 -0.85
N VAL A 42 -17.93 -20.41 -1.45
CA VAL A 42 -19.16 -19.61 -1.47
C VAL A 42 -19.66 -19.28 -0.06
N ASP A 43 -19.55 -20.23 0.88
CA ASP A 43 -19.95 -20.03 2.28
C ASP A 43 -19.02 -19.08 3.06
N ARG A 44 -17.90 -18.67 2.45
CA ARG A 44 -16.88 -17.79 3.06
C ARG A 44 -16.89 -16.40 2.43
N LEU A 45 -17.88 -16.11 1.58
CA LEU A 45 -18.05 -14.81 0.95
C LEU A 45 -19.00 -13.98 1.80
N ASP A 46 -18.66 -12.71 2.00
CA ASP A 46 -19.62 -11.76 2.55
C ASP A 46 -20.66 -11.37 1.48
N GLU A 47 -21.74 -10.73 1.94
CA GLU A 47 -22.88 -10.38 1.09
C GLU A 47 -22.53 -9.42 -0.05
N ARG A 48 -21.50 -8.56 0.14
CA ARG A 48 -21.02 -7.63 -0.89
C ARG A 48 -20.22 -8.36 -1.97
N ASP A 49 -19.37 -9.30 -1.56
CA ASP A 49 -18.60 -10.12 -2.49
C ASP A 49 -19.50 -11.06 -3.30
N LEU A 50 -20.56 -11.58 -2.66
CA LEU A 50 -21.56 -12.41 -3.33
C LEU A 50 -22.36 -11.62 -4.38
N ASP A 51 -22.82 -10.41 -4.05
CA ASP A 51 -23.56 -9.55 -5.01
C ASP A 51 -22.70 -9.21 -6.24
N LYS A 52 -21.42 -8.87 -6.05
CA LYS A 52 -20.48 -8.63 -7.16
C LYS A 52 -20.29 -9.87 -8.03
N LEU A 53 -20.16 -11.04 -7.41
CA LEU A 53 -19.97 -12.31 -8.11
C LEU A 53 -21.20 -12.65 -8.97
N VAL A 54 -22.40 -12.50 -8.42
CA VAL A 54 -23.67 -12.74 -9.13
C VAL A 54 -23.79 -11.81 -10.34
N ARG A 55 -23.60 -10.49 -10.15
CA ARG A 55 -23.65 -9.52 -11.27
C ARG A 55 -22.66 -9.84 -12.38
N THR A 56 -21.48 -10.33 -12.02
CA THR A 56 -20.44 -10.71 -12.99
C THR A 56 -20.86 -11.93 -13.80
N PHE A 57 -21.45 -12.95 -13.15
CA PHE A 57 -21.96 -14.13 -13.84
C PHE A 57 -23.18 -13.83 -14.71
N GLU A 58 -24.09 -12.97 -14.25
CA GLU A 58 -25.24 -12.55 -15.05
C GLU A 58 -24.79 -11.84 -16.33
N ARG A 59 -23.82 -10.95 -16.22
CA ARG A 59 -23.26 -10.28 -17.39
C ARG A 59 -22.55 -11.24 -18.35
N ALA A 60 -21.78 -12.18 -17.83
CA ALA A 60 -21.13 -13.21 -18.66
C ALA A 60 -22.16 -14.10 -19.37
N LYS A 61 -23.25 -14.46 -18.68
CA LYS A 61 -24.39 -15.20 -19.24
C LYS A 61 -25.06 -14.39 -20.36
N ASP A 62 -25.28 -13.09 -20.18
CA ASP A 62 -25.94 -12.25 -21.18
C ASP A 62 -25.08 -12.05 -22.43
N ILE A 63 -23.75 -11.94 -22.29
CA ILE A 63 -22.80 -11.94 -23.41
C ILE A 63 -22.85 -13.27 -24.19
N LEU A 64 -22.81 -14.41 -23.48
CA LEU A 64 -22.85 -15.74 -24.11
C LEU A 64 -24.19 -16.02 -24.81
N MET A 65 -25.29 -15.45 -24.30
CA MET A 65 -26.60 -15.54 -24.92
C MET A 65 -26.83 -14.49 -26.01
N GLY A 66 -25.85 -13.62 -26.28
CA GLY A 66 -25.95 -12.57 -27.29
C GLY A 66 -27.01 -11.51 -26.99
N ARG A 67 -27.35 -11.30 -25.70
CA ARG A 67 -28.41 -10.38 -25.25
C ARG A 67 -27.93 -8.96 -24.93
N ASP A 68 -26.62 -8.73 -24.93
CA ASP A 68 -26.01 -7.45 -24.55
C ASP A 68 -25.21 -6.88 -25.74
N THR A 69 -25.72 -5.82 -26.39
CA THR A 69 -25.09 -5.14 -27.56
C THR A 69 -24.58 -3.72 -27.25
N GLY A 70 -24.34 -3.39 -25.98
CA GLY A 70 -23.74 -2.11 -25.58
C GLY A 70 -22.29 -1.97 -26.06
N PRO A 71 -21.71 -0.74 -26.05
CA PRO A 71 -20.30 -0.54 -26.36
C PRO A 71 -19.48 -1.50 -25.49
N GLY A 72 -18.63 -2.28 -26.16
CA GLY A 72 -17.90 -3.41 -25.56
C GLY A 72 -17.23 -3.02 -24.23
N PRO A 73 -16.94 -4.00 -23.36
CA PRO A 73 -16.41 -3.72 -22.04
C PRO A 73 -15.18 -2.82 -22.17
N GLY A 74 -15.32 -1.56 -21.74
CA GLY A 74 -14.16 -0.73 -21.43
C GLY A 74 -13.23 -1.53 -20.51
N PRO A 75 -11.92 -1.29 -20.54
CA PRO A 75 -10.96 -2.05 -19.75
C PRO A 75 -11.48 -2.16 -18.31
N PHE A 76 -11.69 -3.40 -17.87
CA PHE A 76 -12.13 -3.66 -16.51
C PHE A 76 -11.15 -2.93 -15.58
N PRO A 77 -11.64 -2.11 -14.63
CA PRO A 77 -10.75 -1.57 -13.63
C PRO A 77 -10.06 -2.77 -12.96
N PRO A 78 -8.71 -2.76 -12.85
CA PRO A 78 -7.98 -3.88 -12.29
C PRO A 78 -8.58 -4.21 -10.93
N VAL A 79 -8.98 -5.48 -10.76
CA VAL A 79 -9.48 -5.96 -9.47
C VAL A 79 -8.38 -5.72 -8.45
N PRO A 80 -8.63 -4.96 -7.37
CA PRO A 80 -7.63 -4.75 -6.34
C PRO A 80 -7.17 -6.10 -5.82
N THR A 81 -5.89 -6.42 -5.97
CA THR A 81 -5.30 -7.60 -5.35
C THR A 81 -5.45 -7.45 -3.85
N PRO A 82 -6.11 -8.38 -3.14
CA PRO A 82 -6.27 -8.25 -1.70
C PRO A 82 -4.89 -8.31 -1.07
N ARG A 83 -4.60 -7.25 -0.32
CA ARG A 83 -3.34 -7.07 0.37
C ARG A 83 -3.30 -8.03 1.55
N TYR A 84 -2.16 -8.67 1.74
CA TYR A 84 -1.92 -9.54 2.88
C TYR A 84 -0.57 -9.19 3.47
N THR A 85 -0.42 -9.49 4.75
CA THR A 85 0.83 -9.36 5.50
C THR A 85 1.95 -10.15 4.81
N CYS A 86 3.15 -9.58 4.76
CA CYS A 86 4.26 -10.11 3.99
C CYS A 86 4.65 -11.56 4.38
N ASP A 87 4.38 -11.96 5.63
CA ASP A 87 4.55 -13.34 6.13
C ASP A 87 3.75 -14.41 5.35
N ARG A 88 2.73 -14.02 4.57
CA ARG A 88 1.95 -14.93 3.71
C ARG A 88 2.42 -14.97 2.26
N ALA A 89 3.49 -14.24 1.91
CA ALA A 89 4.06 -14.25 0.57
C ALA A 89 4.78 -15.57 0.27
N SER A 90 5.14 -15.77 -1.01
CA SER A 90 6.03 -16.87 -1.37
C SER A 90 7.39 -16.69 -0.68
N VAL A 91 8.08 -17.80 -0.40
CA VAL A 91 9.35 -17.82 0.35
C VAL A 91 10.36 -16.82 -0.21
N GLY A 92 10.51 -16.76 -1.53
CA GLY A 92 11.46 -15.83 -2.17
C GLY A 92 11.10 -14.36 -1.95
N VAL A 93 9.81 -14.01 -2.06
CA VAL A 93 9.34 -12.63 -1.83
C VAL A 93 9.53 -12.26 -0.36
N TYR A 94 9.08 -13.13 0.56
CA TYR A 94 9.26 -12.94 2.00
C TYR A 94 10.73 -12.72 2.37
N GLN A 95 11.63 -13.60 1.93
CA GLN A 95 13.07 -13.51 2.25
C GLN A 95 13.68 -12.22 1.73
N SER A 96 13.39 -11.84 0.47
CA SER A 96 13.92 -10.62 -0.12
C SER A 96 13.44 -9.36 0.60
N THR A 97 12.16 -9.30 0.97
CA THR A 97 11.60 -8.16 1.72
C THR A 97 12.12 -8.13 3.14
N PHE A 98 12.21 -9.28 3.82
CA PHE A 98 12.76 -9.36 5.18
C PHE A 98 14.20 -8.85 5.22
N ILE A 99 15.06 -9.27 4.30
CA ILE A 99 16.45 -8.80 4.20
C ILE A 99 16.47 -7.28 3.97
N LYS A 100 15.66 -6.77 3.03
CA LYS A 100 15.57 -5.33 2.74
C LYS A 100 15.20 -4.52 3.98
N ILE A 101 14.17 -4.93 4.71
CA ILE A 101 13.72 -4.23 5.92
C ILE A 101 14.75 -4.35 7.04
N LYS A 102 15.37 -5.51 7.22
CA LYS A 102 16.45 -5.71 8.20
C LYS A 102 17.63 -4.78 7.91
N ASP A 103 18.07 -4.71 6.65
CA ASP A 103 19.20 -3.88 6.25
C ASP A 103 18.88 -2.39 6.42
N PHE A 104 17.66 -1.99 6.07
CA PHE A 104 17.14 -0.66 6.39
C PHE A 104 17.19 -0.37 7.90
N ALA A 105 16.66 -1.28 8.73
CA ALA A 105 16.61 -1.11 10.18
C ALA A 105 18.01 -1.04 10.81
N TYR A 106 18.98 -1.76 10.26
CA TYR A 106 20.38 -1.73 10.70
C TYR A 106 21.13 -0.48 10.23
N SER A 107 20.77 0.07 9.07
CA SER A 107 21.52 1.18 8.46
C SER A 107 21.42 2.48 9.27
N GLY A 108 22.51 3.27 9.27
CA GLY A 108 22.51 4.62 9.86
C GLY A 108 21.55 5.60 9.18
N ASN A 109 21.25 5.36 7.90
CA ASN A 109 20.24 6.11 7.14
C ASN A 109 18.81 5.64 7.41
N GLY A 110 18.60 4.45 7.98
CA GLY A 110 17.31 3.98 8.46
C GLY A 110 17.13 4.20 9.96
N VAL A 111 16.78 3.14 10.67
CA VAL A 111 16.46 3.16 12.11
C VAL A 111 17.72 3.11 12.99
N ASN A 112 18.84 2.61 12.46
CA ASN A 112 20.13 2.48 13.15
C ASN A 112 20.08 1.59 14.40
N LEU A 113 19.47 0.41 14.26
CA LEU A 113 19.39 -0.60 15.33
C LEU A 113 20.63 -1.50 15.36
N SER A 114 20.81 -2.21 16.48
CA SER A 114 21.74 -3.33 16.54
C SER A 114 21.33 -4.45 15.56
N SER A 115 22.24 -5.37 15.25
CA SER A 115 21.94 -6.51 14.38
C SER A 115 20.71 -7.32 14.87
N SER A 116 20.62 -7.60 16.18
CA SER A 116 19.46 -8.27 16.77
C SER A 116 18.20 -7.42 16.75
N GLY A 117 18.31 -6.10 16.99
CA GLY A 117 17.18 -5.18 16.91
C GLY A 117 16.62 -5.08 15.48
N ALA A 118 17.49 -5.07 14.48
CA ALA A 118 17.11 -5.03 13.08
C ALA A 118 16.36 -6.30 12.62
N VAL A 119 16.75 -7.46 13.14
CA VAL A 119 16.04 -8.74 12.90
C VAL A 119 14.63 -8.69 13.49
N ASN A 120 14.49 -8.25 14.75
CA ASN A 120 13.18 -8.11 15.39
C ASN A 120 12.29 -7.10 14.67
N TYR A 121 12.86 -5.95 14.28
CA TYR A 121 12.14 -4.95 13.50
C TYR A 121 11.62 -5.51 12.17
N ALA A 122 12.44 -6.29 11.46
CA ALA A 122 12.02 -6.92 10.22
C ALA A 122 10.91 -7.96 10.43
N HIS A 123 10.95 -8.73 11.53
CA HIS A 123 9.86 -9.65 11.90
C HIS A 123 8.55 -8.92 12.18
N ASP A 124 8.59 -7.85 12.97
CA ASP A 124 7.40 -7.06 13.27
C ASP A 124 6.83 -6.41 12.00
N TRP A 125 7.72 -5.91 11.12
CA TRP A 125 7.30 -5.29 9.87
C TRP A 125 6.59 -6.26 8.93
N VAL A 126 7.14 -7.47 8.70
CA VAL A 126 6.54 -8.44 7.76
C VAL A 126 5.20 -9.01 8.23
N THR A 127 4.91 -8.93 9.53
CA THR A 127 3.60 -9.32 10.09
C THR A 127 2.58 -8.20 10.09
N LYS A 128 2.99 -6.96 9.79
CA LYS A 128 2.12 -5.77 9.81
C LYS A 128 1.81 -5.22 8.42
N TYR A 129 2.75 -5.33 7.47
CA TYR A 129 2.66 -4.68 6.17
C TYR A 129 2.72 -5.66 5.00
N ALA A 130 2.21 -5.25 3.83
CA ALA A 130 2.36 -6.04 2.60
C ALA A 130 3.79 -5.93 2.06
N CYS A 131 4.32 -6.99 1.43
CA CYS A 131 5.70 -6.95 0.92
C CYS A 131 5.93 -5.84 -0.12
N GLU A 132 4.91 -5.49 -0.89
CA GLU A 132 4.91 -4.43 -1.91
C GLU A 132 5.07 -3.02 -1.31
N ASP A 133 4.78 -2.83 -0.02
CA ASP A 133 4.90 -1.54 0.66
C ASP A 133 6.33 -1.21 1.09
N ALA A 134 7.27 -2.15 1.02
CA ALA A 134 8.60 -2.01 1.62
C ALA A 134 9.35 -0.76 1.12
N ASP A 135 9.37 -0.52 -0.19
CA ASP A 135 10.09 0.62 -0.77
C ASP A 135 9.40 1.96 -0.46
N ALA A 136 8.07 1.98 -0.49
CA ALA A 136 7.28 3.16 -0.12
C ALA A 136 7.44 3.49 1.36
N PHE A 137 7.44 2.48 2.23
CA PHE A 137 7.65 2.63 3.67
C PHE A 137 9.03 3.21 3.97
N ILE A 138 10.09 2.61 3.41
CA ILE A 138 11.48 3.05 3.63
C ILE A 138 11.67 4.49 3.16
N SER A 139 11.21 4.83 1.95
CA SER A 139 11.35 6.19 1.41
C SER A 139 10.59 7.22 2.23
N THR A 140 9.36 6.90 2.64
CA THR A 140 8.53 7.75 3.50
C THR A 140 9.20 7.99 4.85
N PHE A 141 9.71 6.93 5.49
CA PHE A 141 10.45 7.03 6.75
C PHE A 141 11.67 7.94 6.62
N ILE A 142 12.49 7.74 5.58
CA ILE A 142 13.71 8.53 5.37
C ILE A 142 13.37 10.00 5.16
N ARG A 143 12.32 10.30 4.37
CA ARG A 143 11.85 11.66 4.15
C ARG A 143 11.42 12.34 5.46
N LEU A 144 10.63 11.65 6.29
CA LEU A 144 10.25 12.13 7.62
C LEU A 144 11.45 12.36 8.52
N LYS A 145 12.40 11.42 8.55
CA LYS A 145 13.61 11.52 9.37
C LYS A 145 14.46 12.72 8.94
N ASN A 146 14.65 12.91 7.64
CA ASN A 146 15.42 14.02 7.10
C ASN A 146 14.77 15.36 7.41
N PHE A 147 13.45 15.47 7.25
CA PHE A 147 12.71 16.66 7.66
C PHE A 147 12.86 16.95 9.17
N ALA A 148 12.73 15.91 10.00
CA ALA A 148 12.86 16.06 11.45
C ALA A 148 14.29 16.46 11.87
N TYR A 149 15.31 15.93 11.21
CA TYR A 149 16.72 16.18 11.53
C TYR A 149 17.24 17.51 10.97
N ALA A 150 16.78 17.93 9.79
CA ALA A 150 17.32 19.09 9.09
C ALA A 150 17.16 20.37 9.90
N GLY A 151 18.18 21.24 9.86
CA GLY A 151 18.13 22.57 10.48
C GLY A 151 17.05 23.48 9.87
N SER A 152 16.66 23.24 8.62
CA SER A 152 15.53 23.91 7.94
C SER A 152 14.17 23.22 8.18
N GLY A 153 14.16 22.11 8.91
CA GLY A 153 12.94 21.40 9.33
C GLY A 153 12.77 21.53 10.84
N LEU A 154 12.73 20.40 11.55
CA LEU A 154 12.50 20.43 13.00
C LEU A 154 13.78 20.56 13.84
N ASN A 155 14.96 20.41 13.22
CA ASN A 155 16.27 20.49 13.87
C ASN A 155 16.38 19.61 15.13
N LEU A 156 15.81 18.40 15.07
CA LEU A 156 15.84 17.43 16.15
C LEU A 156 17.19 16.70 16.19
N SER A 157 17.52 16.13 17.36
CA SER A 157 18.62 15.19 17.45
C SER A 157 18.38 13.96 16.55
N ALA A 158 19.45 13.25 16.18
CA ALA A 158 19.33 12.06 15.34
C ALA A 158 18.35 11.02 15.90
N SER A 159 18.37 10.79 17.23
CA SER A 159 17.43 9.87 17.89
C SER A 159 15.99 10.38 17.89
N ALA A 160 15.78 11.67 18.13
CA ALA A 160 14.44 12.26 18.09
C ALA A 160 13.87 12.29 16.66
N ALA A 161 14.70 12.47 15.63
CA ALA A 161 14.29 12.38 14.24
C ALA A 161 13.87 10.96 13.83
N VAL A 162 14.59 9.93 14.31
CA VAL A 162 14.19 8.52 14.13
C VAL A 162 12.84 8.24 14.80
N ASN A 163 12.64 8.71 16.04
CA ASN A 163 11.37 8.55 16.74
C ASN A 163 10.22 9.26 16.02
N TYR A 164 10.46 10.48 15.53
CA TYR A 164 9.49 11.24 14.75
C TYR A 164 9.04 10.47 13.51
N ALA A 165 10.00 10.00 12.70
CA ALA A 165 9.72 9.20 11.52
C ALA A 165 8.98 7.89 11.86
N THR A 166 9.41 7.20 12.93
CA THR A 166 8.76 5.95 13.39
C THR A 166 7.30 6.17 13.76
N SER A 167 6.99 7.29 14.45
CA SER A 167 5.62 7.61 14.87
C SER A 167 4.70 8.05 13.72
N GLY A 168 5.29 8.62 12.67
CA GLY A 168 4.54 9.27 11.59
C GLY A 168 4.44 8.47 10.29
N VAL A 169 5.31 7.48 10.06
CA VAL A 169 5.40 6.78 8.76
C VAL A 169 4.09 6.12 8.36
N ASP A 170 3.31 5.61 9.31
CA ASP A 170 2.02 4.97 9.00
C ASP A 170 0.91 5.96 8.63
N THR A 171 1.03 7.20 9.11
CA THR A 171 -0.06 8.19 9.07
C THR A 171 0.21 9.39 8.18
N VAL A 172 1.43 9.53 7.66
CA VAL A 172 1.80 10.65 6.81
C VAL A 172 1.07 10.61 5.46
N CYS A 173 0.61 11.76 5.00
CA CYS A 173 0.08 11.95 3.66
C CYS A 173 1.23 12.33 2.71
N ASN A 174 1.73 11.38 1.90
CA ASN A 174 2.85 11.65 0.98
C ASN A 174 2.56 12.71 -0.09
N ASP A 175 1.28 12.87 -0.45
CA ASP A 175 0.76 13.88 -1.37
C ASP A 175 0.67 15.28 -0.75
N TYR A 176 0.78 15.39 0.57
CA TYR A 176 0.80 16.67 1.27
C TYR A 176 2.21 17.26 1.29
N ALA A 177 2.35 18.49 0.78
CA ALA A 177 3.62 19.23 0.71
C ALA A 177 4.04 19.82 2.09
N TYR A 178 4.08 18.99 3.13
CA TYR A 178 4.27 19.42 4.52
C TYR A 178 5.57 20.21 4.75
N GLU A 179 6.65 19.93 4.01
CA GLU A 179 7.94 20.63 4.15
C GLU A 179 7.82 22.10 3.71
N GLN A 180 7.10 22.35 2.61
CA GLN A 180 6.87 23.69 2.09
C GLN A 180 5.91 24.47 2.99
N GLU A 181 4.80 23.84 3.41
CA GLU A 181 3.83 24.44 4.33
C GLU A 181 4.48 24.78 5.68
N PHE A 182 5.30 23.87 6.21
CA PHE A 182 6.06 24.10 7.44
C PHE A 182 6.98 25.31 7.30
N ARG A 183 7.75 25.38 6.22
CA ARG A 183 8.67 26.50 5.99
C ARG A 183 7.94 27.83 5.84
N GLY A 184 6.83 27.87 5.09
CA GLY A 184 6.04 29.10 4.93
C GLY A 184 5.49 29.61 6.27
N LEU A 185 4.96 28.72 7.10
CA LEU A 185 4.44 29.06 8.41
C LEU A 185 5.55 29.45 9.40
N TYR A 186 6.69 28.78 9.34
CA TYR A 186 7.87 29.10 10.13
C TYR A 186 8.39 30.50 9.76
N ASP A 187 8.61 30.78 8.48
CA ASP A 187 9.12 32.06 8.00
C ASP A 187 8.17 33.21 8.37
N PHE A 188 6.85 32.99 8.27
CA PHE A 188 5.85 33.96 8.74
C PHE A 188 5.93 34.18 10.26
N ALA A 189 6.05 33.12 11.05
CA ALA A 189 6.12 33.24 12.49
C ALA A 189 7.42 33.91 12.98
N TYR A 190 8.55 33.56 12.38
CA TYR A 190 9.89 34.06 12.75
C TYR A 190 10.17 35.48 12.24
N SER A 191 9.61 35.86 11.09
CA SER A 191 9.87 37.16 10.47
C SER A 191 9.46 38.33 11.37
N GLY A 192 10.29 39.36 11.44
CA GLY A 192 9.99 40.63 12.12
C GLY A 192 8.83 41.42 11.48
N ARG A 193 8.41 41.07 10.25
CA ARG A 193 7.19 41.60 9.61
C ARG A 193 5.96 40.71 9.82
N GLY A 194 6.15 39.49 10.30
CA GLY A 194 5.10 38.55 10.63
C GLY A 194 4.82 38.55 12.13
N LEU A 195 4.93 37.40 12.78
CA LEU A 195 4.64 37.28 14.22
C LEU A 195 5.84 37.62 15.11
N ASN A 196 7.04 37.78 14.54
CA ASN A 196 8.28 38.12 15.25
C ASN A 196 8.55 37.21 16.46
N MET A 197 8.30 35.92 16.30
CA MET A 197 8.51 34.90 17.33
C MET A 197 10.00 34.49 17.40
N SER A 198 10.41 33.94 18.53
CA SER A 198 11.68 33.22 18.61
C SER A 198 11.67 32.01 17.67
N SER A 199 12.85 31.53 17.28
CA SER A 199 12.97 30.33 16.42
C SER A 199 12.22 29.12 17.01
N SER A 200 12.31 28.87 18.31
CA SER A 200 11.60 27.77 18.96
C SER A 200 10.08 27.93 18.92
N ALA A 201 9.56 29.15 19.15
CA ALA A 201 8.13 29.42 19.09
C ALA A 201 7.59 29.37 17.64
N ALA A 202 8.38 29.83 16.67
CA ALA A 202 8.05 29.73 15.24
C ALA A 202 7.98 28.26 14.78
N THR A 203 8.90 27.41 15.24
CA THR A 203 8.84 25.96 15.00
C THR A 203 7.55 25.37 15.56
N SER A 204 7.21 25.62 16.83
CA SER A 204 5.97 25.11 17.42
C SER A 204 4.74 25.60 16.66
N TYR A 205 4.69 26.89 16.31
CA TYR A 205 3.60 27.50 15.54
C TYR A 205 3.36 26.78 14.21
N ALA A 206 4.43 26.48 13.47
CA ALA A 206 4.37 25.77 12.21
C ALA A 206 3.94 24.31 12.39
N ARG A 207 4.51 23.59 13.38
CA ARG A 207 4.15 22.20 13.68
C ARG A 207 2.68 22.04 14.00
N GLU A 208 2.14 22.88 14.89
CA GLU A 208 0.73 22.83 15.33
C GLU A 208 -0.28 22.94 14.17
N ARG A 209 0.12 23.55 13.05
CA ARG A 209 -0.72 23.75 11.87
C ARG A 209 -0.49 22.71 10.78
N VAL A 210 0.75 22.24 10.64
CA VAL A 210 1.12 21.28 9.60
C VAL A 210 0.84 19.84 10.02
N GLU A 211 1.23 19.45 11.23
CA GLU A 211 1.18 18.05 11.69
C GLU A 211 -0.23 17.43 11.65
N PRO A 212 -1.32 18.15 12.01
CA PRO A 212 -2.68 17.59 11.91
C PRO A 212 -3.09 17.22 10.48
N ASN A 213 -2.62 17.96 9.47
CA ASN A 213 -2.91 17.68 8.06
C ASN A 213 -1.92 16.68 7.47
N MET A 214 -0.69 16.68 7.98
CA MET A 214 0.37 15.77 7.58
C MET A 214 0.07 14.34 8.04
N PHE A 215 -0.38 14.12 9.27
CA PHE A 215 -0.53 12.79 9.89
C PHE A 215 -1.97 12.28 9.97
N ARG A 216 -2.76 12.46 8.90
CA ARG A 216 -4.17 12.03 8.84
C ARG A 216 -4.45 10.85 7.91
N CYS A 217 -3.45 10.43 7.14
CA CYS A 217 -3.58 9.34 6.19
C CYS A 217 -3.35 7.98 6.85
N ARG A 218 -3.57 6.90 6.12
CA ARG A 218 -3.15 5.53 6.50
C ARG A 218 -2.61 4.83 5.26
N GLN A 219 -1.31 5.00 5.00
CA GLN A 219 -0.73 4.59 3.72
C GLN A 219 -0.51 3.09 3.59
N PHE A 220 -0.15 2.45 4.69
CA PHE A 220 0.26 1.05 4.72
C PHE A 220 -0.74 0.16 5.45
N ALA A 221 -1.98 0.63 5.61
CA ALA A 221 -3.03 -0.18 6.21
C ALA A 221 -3.44 -1.31 5.24
N LEU A 222 -3.50 -2.53 5.78
CA LEU A 222 -4.05 -3.71 5.13
C LEU A 222 -5.59 -3.72 5.21
#